data_AF-A0A2I0Q7I8-F1
#
_entry.id   AF-A0A2I0Q7I8-F1
#
_cell.length_a   1.000
_cell.length_b   1.000
_cell.length_c   1.000
_cell.angle_alpha   90.00
_cell.angle_beta   90.00
_cell.angle_gamma   90.00
#
_symmetry.space_group_name_H-M   'P 1'
#
loop_
_entity.id
_entity.type
_entity.pdbx_description
1 polymer ?
#
loop_
_entity_poly.entity_id
_entity_poly.type
_entity_poly.pdbx_seq_one_letter_code
_entity_poly.pdbx_strand_id
1 'polypeptide(L)' 'TYYKKVIEKKPNSAPAFFGLGETYVNANKKSEAKNCFQKFLSIEPNNLEAKKYIYQLNK' A
#
# COMPACT_ATOMS: atom_id res chain seq x y z
N THR A 1 10.12 -6.11 -7.75
CA THR A 1 9.49 -4.82 -8.10
C THR A 1 10.25 -3.69 -7.43
N TYR A 2 10.44 -2.58 -8.15
CA TYR A 2 11.19 -1.38 -7.74
C TYR A 2 10.88 -0.94 -6.30
N TYR A 3 9.60 -1.00 -5.89
CA TYR A 3 9.16 -0.63 -4.54
C TYR A 3 9.77 -1.46 -3.40
N LYS A 4 10.06 -2.75 -3.59
CA LYS A 4 10.69 -3.59 -2.53
C LYS A 4 12.10 -3.09 -2.21
N LYS A 5 12.88 -2.72 -3.23
CA LYS A 5 14.22 -2.12 -3.06
C LYS A 5 14.13 -0.74 -2.41
N VAL A 6 13.06 0.03 -2.66
CA VAL A 6 12.82 1.32 -2.01
C VAL A 6 12.49 1.11 -0.53
N ILE A 7 11.66 0.13 -0.18
CA ILE A 7 11.34 -0.20 1.22
C ILE A 7 12.59 -0.68 1.97
N GLU A 8 13.47 -1.46 1.35
CA GLU A 8 14.75 -1.87 1.95
C GLU A 8 15.67 -0.68 2.27
N LYS A 9 15.69 0.36 1.42
CA LYS A 9 16.51 1.57 1.64
C LYS A 9 15.83 2.65 2.47
N LYS A 10 14.50 2.70 2.43
CA LYS A 10 13.64 3.68 3.09
C LYS A 10 12.41 2.95 3.63
N PRO A 11 12.53 2.30 4.80
CA PRO A 11 11.45 1.47 5.36
C PRO A 11 10.18 2.25 5.69
N ASN A 12 10.25 3.59 5.79
CA ASN A 12 9.12 4.47 6.06
C ASN A 12 8.68 5.28 4.82
N SER A 13 8.96 4.80 3.61
CA SER A 13 8.48 5.46 2.40
C SER A 13 6.99 5.15 2.17
N ALA A 14 6.11 6.03 2.67
CA ALA A 14 4.67 5.90 2.43
C ALA A 14 4.36 5.77 0.92
N PRO A 15 4.88 6.62 0.01
CA PRO A 15 4.62 6.49 -1.42
C PRO A 15 5.01 5.13 -2.01
N ALA A 16 6.05 4.48 -1.46
CA ALA A 16 6.46 3.16 -1.93
C ALA A 16 5.47 2.05 -1.53
N PHE A 17 4.91 2.11 -0.33
CA PHE A 17 3.84 1.19 0.08
C PHE A 17 2.56 1.43 -0.71
N PHE A 18 2.21 2.68 -1.00
CA PHE A 18 1.04 3.00 -1.81
C PHE A 18 1.16 2.44 -3.22
N GLY A 19 2.26 2.75 -3.94
CA GLY A 19 2.46 2.24 -5.30
C GLY A 19 2.60 0.71 -5.37
N LEU A 20 3.15 0.08 -4.33
CA LEU A 20 3.16 -1.38 -4.22
C LEU A 20 1.75 -1.94 -3.99
N GLY A 21 0.93 -1.26 -3.19
CA GLY A 21 -0.48 -1.57 -2.98
C GLY A 21 -1.26 -1.56 -4.29
N GLU A 22 -1.17 -0.48 -5.07
CA GLU A 22 -1.82 -0.37 -6.40
C GLU A 22 -1.34 -1.46 -7.36
N THR A 23 -0.04 -1.77 -7.37
CA THR A 23 0.50 -2.87 -8.17
C THR A 23 -0.14 -4.20 -7.79
N TYR A 24 -0.37 -4.45 -6.49
CA TYR A 24 -1.06 -5.65 -6.03
C TYR A 24 -2.56 -5.65 -6.33
N VAL A 25 -3.23 -4.48 -6.30
CA VAL A 25 -4.62 -4.35 -6.76
C VAL A 25 -4.73 -4.78 -8.23
N ASN A 26 -3.86 -4.24 -9.09
CA ASN A 26 -3.82 -4.58 -10.52
C ASN A 26 -3.48 -6.05 -10.77
N ALA A 27 -2.74 -6.67 -9.87
CA ALA A 27 -2.42 -8.10 -9.91
C ALA A 27 -3.51 -9.00 -9.30
N ASN A 28 -4.69 -8.47 -8.94
CA ASN A 28 -5.76 -9.16 -8.19
C ASN A 28 -5.33 -9.78 -6.85
N LYS A 29 -4.22 -9.30 -6.28
CA LYS A 29 -3.65 -9.76 -5.01
C LYS A 29 -4.20 -8.91 -3.86
N LYS A 30 -5.49 -9.11 -3.55
CA LYS A 30 -6.23 -8.28 -2.58
C LYS A 30 -5.57 -8.26 -1.19
N SER A 31 -5.10 -9.39 -0.70
CA SER A 31 -4.49 -9.52 0.63
C SER A 31 -3.18 -8.74 0.75
N GLU A 32 -2.29 -8.87 -0.23
CA GLU A 32 -1.03 -8.14 -0.28
C GLU A 32 -1.24 -6.63 -0.48
N ALA A 33 -2.21 -6.25 -1.32
CA ALA A 33 -2.60 -4.86 -1.50
C ALA A 33 -3.06 -4.24 -0.18
N LYS A 34 -3.94 -4.93 0.57
CA LYS A 34 -4.44 -4.48 1.86
C LYS A 34 -3.30 -4.28 2.86
N ASN A 35 -2.36 -5.22 2.95
CA ASN A 35 -1.19 -5.09 3.84
C ASN A 35 -0.33 -3.87 3.48
N CYS A 36 -0.13 -3.61 2.18
CA CYS A 36 0.60 -2.42 1.73
C CYS A 36 -0.11 -1.12 2.12
N PHE A 37 -1.43 -1.02 1.92
CA PHE A 37 -2.19 0.16 2.33
C PHE A 37 -2.29 0.31 3.85
N GLN A 38 -2.28 -0.78 4.62
CA GLN A 38 -2.21 -0.71 6.09
C GLN A 38 -0.86 -0.15 6.56
N LYS A 39 0.26 -0.59 5.96
CA LYS A 39 1.58 -0.01 6.23
C LYS A 39 1.65 1.46 5.82
N PHE A 40 1.06 1.80 4.68
CA PHE A 40 0.94 3.20 4.26
C PHE A 40 0.19 4.05 5.30
N LEU A 41 -0.98 3.60 5.76
CA LEU A 41 -1.76 4.30 6.79
C LEU A 41 -1.09 4.34 8.17
N SER A 42 -0.14 3.43 8.46
CA SER A 42 0.67 3.55 9.68
C SER A 42 1.62 4.74 9.65
N ILE A 43 1.96 5.24 8.45
CA ILE A 43 2.81 6.41 8.23
C ILE A 43 1.95 7.65 7.97
N GLU A 44 0.90 7.53 7.14
CA GLU A 44 -0.06 8.58 6.81
C GLU A 44 -1.50 8.20 7.22
N PRO A 45 -1.84 8.25 8.53
CA PRO A 45 -3.12 7.76 9.04
C PRO A 45 -4.34 8.55 8.54
N ASN A 46 -4.13 9.78 8.06
CA ASN A 46 -5.19 10.67 7.61
C ASN A 46 -5.42 10.62 6.10
N ASN A 47 -4.68 9.80 5.36
CA ASN A 47 -4.84 9.71 3.92
C ASN A 47 -6.16 8.98 3.55
N LEU A 48 -7.08 9.72 2.94
CA LEU A 48 -8.41 9.24 2.57
C LEU A 48 -8.38 8.24 1.42
N GLU A 49 -7.39 8.33 0.54
CA GLU A 49 -7.27 7.49 -0.65
C GLU A 49 -6.94 6.05 -0.28
N ALA A 50 -5.95 5.85 0.59
CA ALA A 50 -5.63 4.51 1.09
C ALA A 50 -6.78 3.89 1.90
N LYS A 51 -7.56 4.70 2.64
CA LYS A 51 -8.78 4.21 3.32
C LYS A 51 -9.83 3.72 2.33
N LYS A 52 -10.02 4.43 1.20
CA LYS A 52 -10.92 3.99 0.12
C LYS A 52 -10.47 2.67 -0.48
N TYR A 53 -9.17 2.51 -0.77
CA TYR A 53 -8.62 1.25 -1.28
C TYR A 53 -8.87 0.07 -0.32
N ILE A 54 -8.60 0.24 0.98
CA ILE A 54 -8.88 -0.83 1.97
C ILE A 54 -10.38 -1.18 2.01
N TYR A 55 -11.26 -0.17 1.97
CA TYR A 55 -12.70 -0.39 1.96
C TYR A 55 -13.14 -1.20 0.73
N GLN A 56 -12.63 -0.84 -0.46
CA GLN A 56 -12.92 -1.57 -1.70
C GLN A 56 -12.37 -3.00 -1.69
N LEU A 57 -11.18 -3.22 -1.10
CA LEU A 57 -10.55 -4.53 -1.03
C LEU A 57 -11.22 -5.49 -0.04
N ASN A 58 -11.98 -4.97 0.92
CA ASN A 58 -12.76 -5.76 1.87
C ASN A 58 -14.15 -6.15 1.34
N LYS A 59 -14.53 -5.64 0.16
CA LYS A 59 -15.77 -6.00 -0.55
C LYS A 59 -15.52 -7.14 -1.53
#